data_AF-A0A7C3S7I8-F1
#
_entry.id   AF-A0A7C3S7I8-F1
#
_cell.length_a   1.000
_cell.length_b   1.000
_cell.length_c   1.000
_cell.angle_alpha   90.00
_cell.angle_beta   90.00
_cell.angle_gamma   90.00
#
_symmetry.space_group_name_H-M   'P 1'
#
loop_
_entity.id
_entity.type
_entity.pdbx_description
1 polymer ?
#
loop_
_entity_poly.entity_id
_entity_poly.type
_entity_poly.pdbx_seq_one_letter_code
_entity_poly.pdbx_strand_id
1 'polypeptide(L)'
;RQQILEEIRRRNDDPPSLADREFMRLVYGPDSPWARIPMPATIKSITRQDLLDLHARYFVPNHIILAASGDFSRADLIRKLQALFGAWPRQSTPLPQIPDPPASFRPGVYFIPKSVPQSVVEMGHFGIKRMSPDQYAVQVMDFILGASGFTSRLMSQVRTARGLAYEVYAVVSPNADGGLFRAVALTKASTTAEADRLMVKILHQMQTQPPTDAEMQVAKDSLINSFVFEYDTPEKLVSQRALREMLGYPPDYLKSYPANIRKVTKAEVVEAARKYLHPDRMVQLIVGDKAQLEGQLATLGSVTTVTPAPVE
;
A
#
# COMPACT_ATOMS: atom_id res chain seq x y z
N ARG A 1 -13.96 -22.83 -2.57
CA ARG A 1 -13.45 -23.23 -1.23
C ARG A 1 -12.15 -24.03 -1.32
N GLN A 2 -12.11 -25.18 -2.00
CA GLN A 2 -10.89 -26.01 -2.11
C GLN A 2 -9.68 -25.25 -2.69
N GLN A 3 -9.88 -24.48 -3.77
CA GLN A 3 -8.83 -23.63 -4.34
C GLN A 3 -8.20 -22.68 -3.30
N ILE A 4 -9.02 -21.97 -2.53
CA ILE A 4 -8.54 -21.08 -1.47
C ILE A 4 -7.75 -21.87 -0.42
N LEU A 5 -8.22 -23.06 -0.02
CA LEU A 5 -7.49 -23.88 0.96
C LEU A 5 -6.11 -24.32 0.44
N GLU A 6 -5.98 -24.60 -0.85
CA GLU A 6 -4.67 -24.90 -1.47
C GLU A 6 -3.77 -23.67 -1.56
N GLU A 7 -4.31 -22.49 -1.93
CA GLU A 7 -3.57 -21.22 -1.89
C GLU A 7 -3.06 -20.92 -0.47
N ILE A 8 -3.92 -21.16 0.52
CA ILE A 8 -3.58 -21.07 1.93
C ILE A 8 -2.44 -22.03 2.27
N ARG A 9 -2.51 -23.30 1.87
CA ARG A 9 -1.50 -24.32 2.18
C ARG A 9 -0.11 -23.93 1.68
N ARG A 10 -0.05 -23.23 0.55
CA ARG A 10 1.19 -22.81 -0.13
C ARG A 10 1.63 -21.39 0.18
N ARG A 11 0.90 -20.66 1.03
CA ARG A 11 1.10 -19.22 1.25
C ARG A 11 2.47 -18.83 1.81
N ASN A 12 3.18 -19.78 2.41
CA ASN A 12 4.51 -19.55 2.98
C ASN A 12 5.64 -19.93 2.00
N ASP A 13 5.32 -20.42 0.80
CA ASP A 13 6.30 -20.86 -0.20
C ASP A 13 7.06 -19.65 -0.76
N ASP A 14 6.34 -18.59 -1.10
CA ASP A 14 6.86 -17.35 -1.68
C ASP A 14 7.37 -16.37 -0.61
N PRO A 15 8.69 -16.06 -0.55
CA PRO A 15 9.25 -15.19 0.48
C PRO A 15 8.70 -13.75 0.49
N PRO A 16 8.50 -13.07 -0.66
CA PRO A 16 7.88 -11.74 -0.67
C PRO A 16 6.46 -11.74 -0.10
N SER A 17 5.61 -12.69 -0.49
CA SER A 17 4.24 -12.81 0.04
C SER A 17 4.23 -13.14 1.54
N LEU A 18 5.20 -13.93 2.00
CA LEU A 18 5.39 -14.21 3.43
C LEU A 18 5.82 -12.94 4.19
N ALA A 19 6.76 -12.17 3.65
CA ALA A 19 7.24 -10.93 4.24
C ALA A 19 6.10 -9.91 4.36
N ASP A 20 5.40 -9.62 3.26
CA ASP A 20 4.28 -8.67 3.19
C ASP A 20 3.23 -8.98 4.27
N ARG A 21 2.81 -10.24 4.35
CA ARG A 21 1.79 -10.67 5.32
C ARG A 21 2.24 -10.47 6.77
N GLU A 22 3.43 -10.96 7.10
CA GLU A 22 3.93 -10.88 8.48
C GLU A 22 4.30 -9.45 8.86
N PHE A 23 4.76 -8.65 7.90
CA PHE A 23 5.00 -7.22 8.08
C PHE A 23 3.71 -6.48 8.42
N MET A 24 2.64 -6.69 7.64
CA MET A 24 1.31 -6.13 7.95
C MET A 24 0.84 -6.53 9.35
N ARG A 25 1.07 -7.78 9.75
CA ARG A 25 0.73 -8.28 11.10
C ARG A 25 1.55 -7.61 12.21
N LEU A 26 2.84 -7.34 11.97
CA LEU A 26 3.71 -6.62 12.91
C LEU A 26 3.33 -5.14 13.04
N VAL A 27 2.92 -4.50 11.95
CA VAL A 27 2.53 -3.07 11.92
C VAL A 27 1.14 -2.86 12.50
N TYR A 28 0.12 -3.60 12.04
CA TYR A 28 -1.27 -3.38 12.47
C TYR A 28 -1.71 -4.27 13.62
N GLY A 29 -0.92 -5.28 14.00
CA GLY A 29 -1.30 -6.25 15.03
C GLY A 29 -2.23 -7.36 14.50
N PRO A 30 -2.17 -8.56 15.09
CA PRO A 30 -2.86 -9.76 14.59
C PRO A 30 -4.40 -9.68 14.62
N ASP A 31 -4.96 -8.89 15.53
CA ASP A 31 -6.41 -8.76 15.70
C ASP A 31 -7.01 -7.62 14.85
N SER A 32 -6.17 -6.85 14.17
CA SER A 32 -6.60 -5.69 13.41
C SER A 32 -7.23 -6.09 12.07
N PRO A 33 -8.34 -5.45 11.65
CA PRO A 33 -8.91 -5.63 10.31
C PRO A 33 -7.90 -5.38 9.18
N TRP A 34 -6.88 -4.54 9.43
CA TRP A 34 -5.84 -4.17 8.47
C TRP A 34 -4.79 -5.26 8.24
N ALA A 35 -4.67 -6.24 9.14
CA ALA A 35 -3.79 -7.41 9.00
C ALA A 35 -4.56 -8.74 8.91
N ARG A 36 -5.89 -8.68 8.76
CA ARG A 36 -6.73 -9.88 8.72
C ARG A 36 -6.46 -10.66 7.44
N ILE A 37 -6.25 -11.96 7.61
CA ILE A 37 -6.04 -12.90 6.50
C ILE A 37 -7.06 -14.04 6.55
N PRO A 38 -7.37 -14.66 5.41
CA PRO A 38 -8.11 -15.92 5.39
C PRO A 38 -7.35 -17.03 6.13
N MET A 39 -8.05 -17.80 6.96
CA MET A 39 -7.52 -18.97 7.66
C MET A 39 -8.31 -20.23 7.26
N PRO A 40 -7.73 -21.45 7.32
CA PRO A 40 -8.48 -22.67 7.02
C PRO A 40 -9.77 -22.77 7.82
N ALA A 41 -9.70 -22.49 9.12
CA ALA A 41 -10.86 -22.52 10.01
C ALA A 41 -11.95 -21.54 9.57
N THR A 42 -11.59 -20.29 9.24
CA THR A 42 -12.56 -19.27 8.80
C THR A 42 -13.15 -19.58 7.44
N ILE A 43 -12.36 -20.13 6.51
CA ILE A 43 -12.84 -20.50 5.17
C ILE A 43 -13.77 -21.73 5.22
N LYS A 44 -13.49 -22.68 6.12
CA LYS A 44 -14.35 -23.84 6.34
C LYS A 44 -15.65 -23.47 7.05
N SER A 45 -15.65 -22.45 7.91
CA SER A 45 -16.84 -22.00 8.64
C SER A 45 -17.83 -21.21 7.80
N ILE A 46 -17.41 -20.62 6.66
CA ILE A 46 -18.33 -19.88 5.77
C ILE A 46 -19.40 -20.83 5.22
N THR A 47 -20.66 -20.51 5.50
CA THR A 47 -21.85 -21.20 5.00
C THR A 47 -22.44 -20.46 3.79
N ARG A 48 -23.38 -21.11 3.10
CA ARG A 48 -24.18 -20.44 2.07
C ARG A 48 -25.01 -19.30 2.66
N GLN A 49 -25.50 -19.44 3.89
CA GLN A 49 -26.33 -18.42 4.54
C GLN A 49 -25.51 -17.15 4.80
N ASP A 50 -24.25 -17.26 5.22
CA ASP A 50 -23.37 -16.10 5.42
C ASP A 50 -23.21 -15.26 4.14
N LEU A 51 -23.11 -15.93 2.98
CA LEU A 51 -23.02 -15.26 1.68
C LEU A 51 -24.32 -14.56 1.30
N LEU A 52 -25.47 -15.20 1.58
CA LEU A 52 -26.78 -14.61 1.34
C LEU A 52 -27.03 -13.41 2.26
N ASP A 53 -26.65 -13.52 3.52
CA ASP A 53 -26.80 -12.44 4.51
C ASP A 53 -25.89 -11.27 4.17
N LEU A 54 -24.65 -11.52 3.76
CA LEU A 54 -23.72 -10.50 3.26
C LEU A 54 -24.27 -9.80 2.02
N HIS A 55 -24.80 -10.56 1.06
CA HIS A 55 -25.44 -10.01 -0.14
C HIS A 55 -26.64 -9.13 0.23
N ALA A 56 -27.59 -9.67 0.99
CA ALA A 56 -28.82 -8.97 1.38
C ALA A 56 -28.53 -7.70 2.20
N ARG A 57 -27.46 -7.69 3.00
CA ARG A 57 -27.08 -6.58 3.87
C ARG A 57 -26.40 -5.44 3.12
N TYR A 58 -25.47 -5.74 2.22
CA TYR A 58 -24.58 -4.72 1.65
C TYR A 58 -24.85 -4.42 0.17
N PHE A 59 -25.43 -5.34 -0.59
CA PHE A 59 -25.82 -5.11 -1.98
C PHE A 59 -27.24 -4.54 -1.99
N VAL A 60 -27.33 -3.24 -1.78
CA VAL A 60 -28.59 -2.47 -1.71
C VAL A 60 -28.43 -1.20 -2.55
N PRO A 61 -29.53 -0.63 -3.10
CA PRO A 61 -29.41 0.40 -4.14
C PRO A 61 -28.77 1.70 -3.64
N ASN A 62 -28.82 1.99 -2.34
CA ASN A 62 -28.15 3.15 -1.74
C ASN A 62 -26.66 2.93 -1.41
N HIS A 63 -26.08 1.74 -1.70
CA HIS A 63 -24.65 1.46 -1.60
C HIS A 63 -23.97 1.23 -2.96
N ILE A 64 -24.69 1.45 -4.07
CA ILE A 64 -24.22 1.15 -5.41
C ILE A 64 -24.16 2.43 -6.23
N ILE A 65 -23.03 2.65 -6.91
CA ILE A 65 -22.88 3.65 -7.96
C ILE A 65 -22.79 2.92 -9.29
N LEU A 66 -23.67 3.28 -10.24
CA LEU A 66 -23.61 2.79 -11.61
C LEU A 66 -23.00 3.88 -12.49
N ALA A 67 -21.86 3.58 -13.09
CA ALA A 67 -21.21 4.41 -14.10
C ALA A 67 -21.41 3.77 -15.49
N ALA A 68 -21.78 4.58 -16.48
CA ALA A 68 -21.98 4.13 -17.85
C ALA A 68 -21.40 5.16 -18.83
N SER A 69 -20.73 4.67 -19.86
CA SER A 69 -20.13 5.47 -20.94
C SER A 69 -20.30 4.72 -22.26
N GLY A 70 -20.66 5.43 -23.33
CA GLY A 70 -20.88 4.81 -24.65
C GLY A 70 -21.91 5.55 -25.50
N ASP A 71 -22.23 4.96 -26.65
CA ASP A 71 -23.23 5.46 -27.58
C ASP A 71 -24.63 4.99 -27.20
N PHE A 72 -25.29 5.74 -26.31
CA PHE A 72 -26.67 5.48 -25.91
C PHE A 72 -27.41 6.77 -25.55
N SER A 73 -28.73 6.76 -25.73
CA SER A 73 -29.60 7.80 -25.18
C SER A 73 -29.64 7.70 -23.65
N ARG A 74 -29.31 8.81 -22.97
CA ARG A 74 -29.44 8.92 -21.51
C ARG A 74 -30.86 8.60 -21.05
N ALA A 75 -31.88 9.08 -21.77
CA ALA A 75 -33.28 8.83 -21.41
C ALA A 75 -33.62 7.33 -21.51
N ASP A 76 -33.11 6.64 -22.52
CA ASP A 76 -33.34 5.20 -22.70
C ASP A 76 -32.63 4.37 -21.65
N LEU A 77 -31.39 4.73 -21.31
CA LEU A 77 -30.66 4.09 -20.23
C LEU A 77 -31.40 4.24 -18.90
N ILE A 78 -31.81 5.47 -18.55
CA ILE A 78 -32.55 5.72 -17.29
C ILE A 78 -33.85 4.93 -17.27
N ARG A 79 -34.61 4.89 -18.37
CA ARG A 79 -35.84 4.10 -18.47
C ARG A 79 -35.59 2.60 -18.26
N LYS A 80 -34.54 2.04 -18.86
CA LYS A 80 -34.14 0.63 -18.67
C LYS A 80 -33.72 0.35 -17.23
N LEU A 81 -32.92 1.24 -16.63
CA LEU A 81 -32.50 1.13 -15.24
C LEU A 81 -33.67 1.24 -14.26
N GLN A 82 -34.63 2.12 -14.52
CA GLN A 82 -35.86 2.22 -13.73
C GLN A 82 -36.72 0.97 -13.86
N ALA A 83 -36.82 0.38 -15.05
CA ALA A 83 -37.54 -0.87 -15.25
C ALA A 83 -36.87 -2.05 -14.50
N LEU A 84 -35.53 -2.11 -14.47
CA LEU A 84 -34.78 -3.19 -13.83
C LEU A 84 -34.66 -3.02 -12.30
N PHE A 85 -34.38 -1.81 -11.84
CA PHE A 85 -33.97 -1.54 -10.46
C PHE A 85 -34.90 -0.58 -9.72
N GLY A 86 -35.90 0.03 -10.38
CA GLY A 86 -36.77 1.04 -9.77
C GLY A 86 -37.64 0.52 -8.62
N ALA A 87 -37.94 -0.78 -8.64
CA ALA A 87 -38.65 -1.46 -7.55
C ALA A 87 -37.73 -2.01 -6.45
N TRP A 88 -36.39 -1.86 -6.57
CA TRP A 88 -35.44 -2.33 -5.57
C TRP A 88 -35.47 -1.41 -4.35
N PRO A 89 -35.96 -1.88 -3.18
CA PRO A 89 -36.07 -1.01 -2.00
C PRO A 89 -34.70 -0.60 -1.46
N ARG A 90 -34.59 0.68 -1.08
CA ARG A 90 -33.47 1.16 -0.25
C ARG A 90 -33.50 0.49 1.11
N GLN A 91 -32.32 0.31 1.70
CA GLN A 91 -32.18 -0.21 3.05
C GLN A 91 -31.33 0.73 3.89
N SER A 92 -31.72 0.93 5.15
CA SER A 92 -30.96 1.72 6.12
C SER A 92 -29.95 0.82 6.85
N THR A 93 -29.03 0.24 6.08
CA THR A 93 -27.91 -0.51 6.66
C THR A 93 -26.70 0.41 6.67
N PRO A 94 -26.21 0.89 7.83
CA PRO A 94 -24.98 1.67 7.86
C PRO A 94 -23.81 0.80 7.39
N LEU A 95 -22.92 1.37 6.57
CA LEU A 95 -21.64 0.72 6.29
C LEU A 95 -20.82 0.65 7.59
N PRO A 96 -20.17 -0.49 7.88
CA PRO A 96 -19.32 -0.58 9.06
C PRO A 96 -18.19 0.44 8.94
N GLN A 97 -17.98 1.20 10.01
CA GLN A 97 -16.79 2.04 10.12
C GLN A 97 -15.57 1.11 10.22
N ILE A 98 -14.57 1.37 9.38
CA ILE A 98 -13.30 0.65 9.49
C ILE A 98 -12.57 1.27 10.69
N PRO A 99 -12.17 0.48 11.70
CA PRO A 99 -11.43 1.01 12.84
C PRO A 99 -10.15 1.69 12.37
N ASP A 100 -9.77 2.78 13.05
CA ASP A 100 -8.44 3.35 12.91
C ASP A 100 -7.36 2.28 13.19
N PRO A 101 -6.15 2.39 12.61
CA PRO A 101 -5.01 1.59 13.01
C PRO A 101 -4.82 1.59 14.53
N PRO A 102 -4.18 0.55 15.09
CA PRO A 102 -3.86 0.57 16.51
C PRO A 102 -3.00 1.79 16.86
N ALA A 103 -3.12 2.26 18.10
CA ALA A 103 -2.43 3.47 18.57
C ALA A 103 -0.90 3.37 18.49
N SER A 104 -0.36 2.15 18.48
CA SER A 104 1.08 1.91 18.34
C SER A 104 1.36 0.52 17.76
N PHE A 105 2.56 0.39 17.20
CA PHE A 105 3.21 -0.88 16.90
C PHE A 105 4.50 -0.97 17.72
N ARG A 106 5.20 -2.11 17.65
CA ARG A 106 6.50 -2.29 18.30
C ARG A 106 7.63 -2.14 17.28
N PRO A 107 8.34 -1.00 17.25
CA PRO A 107 9.52 -0.84 16.41
C PRO A 107 10.58 -1.88 16.76
N GLY A 108 11.35 -2.30 15.78
CA GLY A 108 12.42 -3.26 15.98
C GLY A 108 12.74 -4.07 14.74
N VAL A 109 13.81 -4.85 14.86
CA VAL A 109 14.25 -5.78 13.82
C VAL A 109 13.66 -7.15 14.09
N TYR A 110 12.99 -7.68 13.09
CA TYR A 110 12.32 -8.98 13.11
C TYR A 110 12.91 -9.86 12.03
N PHE A 111 13.04 -11.16 12.31
CA PHE A 111 13.63 -12.12 11.40
C PHE A 111 12.79 -13.38 11.26
N ILE A 112 12.51 -13.78 10.02
CA ILE A 112 11.89 -15.07 9.70
C ILE A 112 12.94 -15.92 8.97
N PRO A 113 13.43 -17.01 9.59
CA PRO A 113 14.37 -17.91 8.93
C PRO A 113 13.68 -18.67 7.81
N LYS A 114 14.23 -18.59 6.60
CA LYS A 114 13.78 -19.36 5.43
C LYS A 114 14.99 -19.65 4.54
N SER A 115 15.17 -20.91 4.14
CA SER A 115 16.29 -21.31 3.26
C SER A 115 16.08 -20.79 1.84
N VAL A 116 16.53 -19.57 1.56
CA VAL A 116 16.41 -18.90 0.25
C VAL A 116 17.68 -18.14 -0.14
N PRO A 117 18.03 -18.10 -1.43
CA PRO A 117 19.27 -17.44 -1.89
C PRO A 117 19.19 -15.91 -1.85
N GLN A 118 17.97 -15.35 -1.93
CA GLN A 118 17.70 -13.92 -1.80
C GLN A 118 16.92 -13.66 -0.54
N SER A 119 17.31 -12.63 0.20
CA SER A 119 16.56 -12.14 1.35
C SER A 119 15.57 -11.08 0.93
N VAL A 120 14.43 -11.04 1.62
CA VAL A 120 13.45 -9.96 1.54
C VAL A 120 13.65 -9.08 2.77
N VAL A 121 13.89 -7.80 2.54
CA VAL A 121 13.91 -6.76 3.58
C VAL A 121 12.67 -5.90 3.37
N GLU A 122 11.84 -5.77 4.40
CA GLU A 122 10.68 -4.87 4.39
C GLU A 122 10.70 -4.03 5.66
N MET A 123 10.62 -2.71 5.51
CA MET A 123 10.64 -1.79 6.64
C MET A 123 9.56 -0.72 6.52
N GLY A 124 9.00 -0.30 7.65
CA GLY A 124 8.00 0.76 7.65
C GLY A 124 7.08 0.77 8.86
N HIS A 125 5.97 1.50 8.72
CA HIS A 125 5.06 1.87 9.79
C HIS A 125 3.73 2.39 9.21
N PHE A 126 2.84 2.93 10.05
CA PHE A 126 1.60 3.58 9.58
C PHE A 126 1.89 4.71 8.58
N GLY A 127 1.12 4.75 7.50
CA GLY A 127 1.17 5.80 6.49
C GLY A 127 0.17 6.92 6.76
N ILE A 128 -0.37 7.49 5.68
CA ILE A 128 -1.29 8.63 5.77
C ILE A 128 -2.75 8.24 5.48
N LYS A 129 -3.68 9.02 6.00
CA LYS A 129 -5.10 8.94 5.60
C LYS A 129 -5.28 9.47 4.18
N ARG A 130 -6.24 8.88 3.45
CA ARG A 130 -6.55 9.22 2.06
C ARG A 130 -6.79 10.71 1.79
N MET A 131 -7.46 11.40 2.72
CA MET A 131 -7.80 12.82 2.60
C MET A 131 -6.88 13.72 3.42
N SER A 132 -5.66 13.27 3.73
CA SER A 132 -4.67 14.12 4.40
C SER A 132 -4.44 15.41 3.61
N PRO A 133 -4.38 16.59 4.26
CA PRO A 133 -4.01 17.84 3.57
C PRO A 133 -2.61 17.77 2.96
N ASP A 134 -1.73 16.92 3.51
CA ASP A 134 -0.34 16.77 3.05
C ASP A 134 -0.20 15.77 1.89
N GLN A 135 -1.29 15.17 1.39
CA GLN A 135 -1.26 14.07 0.41
C GLN A 135 -0.44 14.39 -0.85
N TYR A 136 -0.43 15.65 -1.29
CA TYR A 136 0.30 16.06 -2.50
C TYR A 136 1.81 16.16 -2.25
N ALA A 137 2.20 16.72 -1.10
CA ALA A 137 3.60 16.75 -0.68
C ALA A 137 4.14 15.33 -0.46
N VAL A 138 3.33 14.45 0.15
CA VAL A 138 3.67 13.03 0.33
C VAL A 138 3.80 12.30 -1.00
N GLN A 139 2.92 12.53 -1.98
CA GLN A 139 3.05 11.91 -3.31
C GLN A 139 4.34 12.32 -4.03
N VAL A 140 4.72 13.60 -3.98
CA VAL A 140 5.98 14.07 -4.58
C VAL A 140 7.19 13.50 -3.82
N MET A 141 7.14 13.48 -2.49
CA MET A 141 8.17 12.85 -1.64
C MET A 141 8.33 11.36 -1.96
N ASP A 142 7.23 10.62 -2.05
CA ASP A 142 7.21 9.18 -2.31
C ASP A 142 7.74 8.84 -3.70
N PHE A 143 7.37 9.64 -4.71
CA PHE A 143 7.92 9.56 -6.06
C PHE A 143 9.45 9.67 -6.05
N ILE A 144 10.00 10.66 -5.35
CA ILE A 144 11.45 10.90 -5.27
C ILE A 144 12.15 9.78 -4.47
N LEU A 145 11.53 9.34 -3.37
CA LEU A 145 12.09 8.31 -2.50
C LEU A 145 12.20 6.96 -3.21
N GLY A 146 11.10 6.43 -3.74
CA GLY A 146 11.03 5.03 -4.17
C GLY A 146 9.96 4.65 -5.19
N ALA A 147 8.91 5.46 -5.38
CA ALA A 147 7.76 5.07 -6.22
C ALA A 147 7.98 5.26 -7.73
N SER A 148 9.04 5.98 -8.15
CA SER A 148 9.32 6.30 -9.55
C SER A 148 10.20 5.27 -10.30
N GLY A 149 10.49 4.13 -9.67
CA GLY A 149 11.38 3.13 -10.26
C GLY A 149 12.79 3.69 -10.41
N PHE A 150 13.41 3.55 -11.59
CA PHE A 150 14.84 3.83 -11.82
C PHE A 150 15.29 5.27 -11.51
N THR A 151 14.38 6.25 -11.51
CA THR A 151 14.69 7.66 -11.18
C THR A 151 14.62 7.97 -9.69
N SER A 152 14.13 7.03 -8.86
CA SER A 152 14.04 7.19 -7.41
C SER A 152 15.40 7.11 -6.72
N ARG A 153 15.52 7.75 -5.56
CA ARG A 153 16.75 7.70 -4.73
C ARG A 153 17.08 6.28 -4.30
N LEU A 154 16.08 5.48 -3.90
CA LEU A 154 16.29 4.09 -3.51
C LEU A 154 16.84 3.24 -4.66
N MET A 155 16.21 3.26 -5.84
CA MET A 155 16.72 2.51 -7.00
C MET A 155 18.10 3.01 -7.43
N SER A 156 18.31 4.32 -7.49
CA SER A 156 19.60 4.91 -7.88
C SER A 156 20.74 4.51 -6.92
N GLN A 157 20.53 4.63 -5.61
CA GLN A 157 21.60 4.42 -4.64
C GLN A 157 21.80 2.96 -4.24
N VAL A 158 20.71 2.19 -4.06
CA VAL A 158 20.80 0.79 -3.60
C VAL A 158 21.06 -0.15 -4.77
N ARG A 159 20.32 0.01 -5.87
CA ARG A 159 20.41 -0.89 -7.03
C ARG A 159 21.46 -0.41 -8.04
N THR A 160 21.36 0.80 -8.58
CA THR A 160 22.23 1.24 -9.68
C THR A 160 23.67 1.47 -9.23
N ALA A 161 23.88 2.24 -8.15
CA ALA A 161 25.22 2.64 -7.71
C ALA A 161 25.98 1.51 -6.99
N ARG A 162 25.27 0.60 -6.32
CA ARG A 162 25.91 -0.45 -5.47
C ARG A 162 25.55 -1.89 -5.83
N GLY A 163 24.56 -2.12 -6.69
CA GLY A 163 24.17 -3.47 -7.08
C GLY A 163 23.66 -4.35 -5.93
N LEU A 164 23.17 -3.77 -4.84
CA LEU A 164 22.80 -4.52 -3.63
C LEU A 164 21.45 -5.23 -3.78
N ALA A 165 20.52 -4.68 -4.54
CA ALA A 165 19.16 -5.20 -4.68
C ALA A 165 18.75 -5.35 -6.14
N TYR A 166 18.05 -6.43 -6.47
CA TYR A 166 17.41 -6.58 -7.78
C TYR A 166 16.16 -5.70 -7.88
N GLU A 167 15.41 -5.65 -6.80
CA GLU A 167 14.22 -4.82 -6.65
C GLU A 167 14.35 -4.05 -5.35
N VAL A 168 14.07 -2.74 -5.41
CA VAL A 168 14.00 -1.87 -4.25
C VAL A 168 13.01 -0.76 -4.54
N TYR A 169 12.09 -0.51 -3.62
CA TYR A 169 11.11 0.56 -3.76
C TYR A 169 10.63 1.02 -2.39
N ALA A 170 9.91 2.12 -2.37
CA ALA A 170 9.13 2.55 -1.24
C ALA A 170 7.80 3.09 -1.72
N VAL A 171 6.79 2.98 -0.86
CA VAL A 171 5.46 3.53 -1.11
C VAL A 171 4.86 4.04 0.19
N VAL A 172 4.25 5.22 0.12
CA VAL A 172 3.31 5.71 1.14
C VAL A 172 1.90 5.54 0.57
N SER A 173 1.23 4.46 0.95
CA SER A 173 -0.11 4.14 0.47
C SER A 173 -1.18 4.85 1.30
N PRO A 174 -1.95 5.80 0.72
CA PRO A 174 -3.13 6.35 1.36
C PRO A 174 -4.25 5.31 1.38
N ASN A 175 -4.79 4.99 2.56
CA ASN A 175 -5.99 4.15 2.68
C ASN A 175 -7.09 4.84 3.50
N ALA A 176 -8.29 4.24 3.51
CA ALA A 176 -9.52 4.82 4.06
C ALA A 176 -9.29 5.42 5.44
N ASP A 177 -8.59 4.72 6.34
CA ASP A 177 -8.15 5.26 7.63
C ASP A 177 -6.82 4.66 8.15
N GLY A 178 -6.29 3.62 7.51
CA GLY A 178 -5.07 2.92 7.93
C GLY A 178 -4.02 2.80 6.85
N GLY A 179 -3.54 3.92 6.32
CA GLY A 179 -2.45 3.94 5.34
C GLY A 179 -1.18 3.26 5.86
N LEU A 180 -0.27 2.95 4.94
CA LEU A 180 1.00 2.27 5.21
C LEU A 180 2.14 3.03 4.56
N PHE A 181 3.24 3.23 5.29
CA PHE A 181 4.54 3.47 4.68
C PHE A 181 5.33 2.17 4.72
N ARG A 182 5.89 1.78 3.56
CA ARG A 182 6.84 0.67 3.49
C ARG A 182 7.94 0.93 2.48
N ALA A 183 9.11 0.39 2.74
CA ALA A 183 10.22 0.27 1.81
C ALA A 183 10.66 -1.19 1.76
N VAL A 184 10.86 -1.71 0.56
CA VAL A 184 11.14 -3.13 0.31
C VAL A 184 12.42 -3.26 -0.49
N ALA A 185 13.23 -4.28 -0.22
CA ALA A 185 14.34 -4.70 -1.06
C ALA A 185 14.43 -6.23 -1.16
N LEU A 186 14.65 -6.73 -2.38
CA LEU A 186 15.05 -8.10 -2.66
C LEU A 186 16.56 -8.12 -2.95
N THR A 187 17.33 -8.64 -2.00
CA THR A 187 18.80 -8.55 -1.97
C THR A 187 19.45 -9.92 -1.83
N LYS A 188 20.71 -10.05 -2.25
CA LYS A 188 21.48 -11.27 -1.98
C LYS A 188 21.63 -11.41 -0.47
N ALA A 189 21.54 -12.63 0.03
CA ALA A 189 21.65 -12.88 1.47
C ALA A 189 22.93 -12.31 2.09
N SER A 190 24.07 -12.33 1.39
CA SER A 190 25.34 -11.77 1.84
C SER A 190 25.39 -10.24 1.96
N THR A 191 24.45 -9.50 1.37
CA THR A 191 24.39 -8.03 1.37
C THR A 191 23.18 -7.48 2.13
N THR A 192 22.46 -8.34 2.87
CA THR A 192 21.18 -8.00 3.50
C THR A 192 21.31 -6.82 4.47
N ALA A 193 22.23 -6.90 5.42
CA ALA A 193 22.41 -5.82 6.41
C ALA A 193 23.00 -4.54 5.80
N GLU A 194 23.70 -4.63 4.65
CA GLU A 194 24.17 -3.43 3.95
C GLU A 194 23.00 -2.73 3.24
N ALA A 195 22.16 -3.48 2.53
CA ALA A 195 20.99 -2.95 1.85
C ALA A 195 20.02 -2.29 2.83
N ASP A 196 19.72 -2.95 3.95
CA ASP A 196 18.87 -2.43 5.02
C ASP A 196 19.38 -1.08 5.56
N ARG A 197 20.64 -1.03 6.00
CA ARG A 197 21.25 0.21 6.52
C ARG A 197 21.29 1.34 5.50
N LEU A 198 21.49 1.01 4.22
CA LEU A 198 21.48 2.01 3.17
C LEU A 198 20.06 2.57 2.94
N MET A 199 19.04 1.72 2.96
CA MET A 199 17.64 2.17 2.90
C MET A 199 17.33 3.10 4.07
N VAL A 200 17.67 2.72 5.31
CA VAL A 200 17.50 3.56 6.51
C VAL A 200 18.22 4.90 6.35
N LYS A 201 19.47 4.89 5.87
CA LYS A 201 20.24 6.10 5.60
C LYS A 201 19.53 7.02 4.60
N ILE A 202 18.98 6.47 3.52
CA ILE A 202 18.26 7.26 2.50
C ILE A 202 17.00 7.89 3.09
N LEU A 203 16.29 7.19 3.99
CA LEU A 203 15.14 7.75 4.71
C LEU A 203 15.54 8.96 5.57
N HIS A 204 16.66 8.89 6.29
CA HIS A 204 17.19 10.07 7.01
C HIS A 204 17.62 11.21 6.08
N GLN A 205 18.19 10.89 4.91
CA GLN A 205 18.55 11.90 3.93
C GLN A 205 17.31 12.62 3.38
N MET A 206 16.18 11.95 3.20
CA MET A 206 14.93 12.63 2.79
C MET A 206 14.49 13.71 3.80
N GLN A 207 14.78 13.53 5.08
CA GLN A 207 14.42 14.47 6.15
C GLN A 207 15.35 15.69 6.25
N THR A 208 16.52 15.64 5.62
CA THR A 208 17.60 16.62 5.82
C THR A 208 18.16 17.21 4.53
N GLN A 209 18.03 16.51 3.40
CA GLN A 209 18.54 16.91 2.09
C GLN A 209 17.37 17.19 1.16
N PRO A 210 17.08 18.49 0.88
CA PRO A 210 16.03 18.88 -0.04
C PRO A 210 16.20 18.21 -1.42
N PRO A 211 15.09 17.94 -2.13
CA PRO A 211 15.15 17.53 -3.52
C PRO A 211 15.90 18.54 -4.39
N THR A 212 16.63 18.03 -5.38
CA THR A 212 17.21 18.85 -6.45
C THR A 212 16.10 19.43 -7.33
N ASP A 213 16.40 20.47 -8.13
CA ASP A 213 15.43 20.98 -9.12
C ASP A 213 15.05 19.93 -10.15
N ALA A 214 16.00 19.08 -10.56
CA ALA A 214 15.75 17.99 -11.48
C ALA A 214 14.80 16.94 -10.88
N GLU A 215 15.01 16.52 -9.64
CA GLU A 215 14.10 15.60 -8.94
C GLU A 215 12.69 16.18 -8.83
N MET A 216 12.56 17.47 -8.46
CA MET A 216 11.26 18.14 -8.37
C MET A 216 10.55 18.19 -9.73
N GLN A 217 11.27 18.57 -10.78
CA GLN A 217 10.72 18.68 -12.12
C GLN A 217 10.23 17.32 -12.62
N VAL A 218 11.08 16.30 -12.55
CA VAL A 218 10.75 14.93 -12.98
C VAL A 218 9.55 14.40 -12.18
N ALA A 219 9.52 14.60 -10.86
CA ALA A 219 8.42 14.14 -10.04
C ALA A 219 7.08 14.81 -10.41
N LYS A 220 7.06 16.14 -10.52
CA LYS A 220 5.85 16.88 -10.86
C LYS A 220 5.34 16.53 -12.25
N ASP A 221 6.22 16.55 -13.25
CA ASP A 221 5.85 16.24 -14.63
C ASP A 221 5.33 14.81 -14.74
N SER A 222 6.01 13.85 -14.12
CA SER A 222 5.59 12.45 -14.16
C SER A 222 4.24 12.23 -13.49
N LEU A 223 4.03 12.79 -12.30
CA LEU A 223 2.76 12.68 -11.57
C LEU A 223 1.60 13.34 -12.32
N ILE A 224 1.84 14.47 -12.99
CA ILE A 224 0.80 15.19 -13.74
C ILE A 224 0.50 14.47 -15.06
N ASN A 225 1.53 14.06 -15.80
CA ASN A 225 1.37 13.44 -17.11
C ASN A 225 0.81 12.02 -16.99
N SER A 226 1.21 11.26 -15.96
CA SER A 226 0.66 9.93 -15.70
C SER A 226 -0.82 9.97 -15.28
N PHE A 227 -1.22 11.01 -14.54
CA PHE A 227 -2.60 11.18 -14.09
C PHE A 227 -3.60 11.26 -15.26
N VAL A 228 -3.21 11.82 -16.41
CA VAL A 228 -4.09 11.90 -17.59
C VAL A 228 -4.48 10.51 -18.11
N PHE A 229 -3.60 9.51 -18.00
CA PHE A 229 -3.87 8.14 -18.43
C PHE A 229 -4.85 7.39 -17.52
N GLU A 230 -5.16 7.92 -16.33
CA GLU A 230 -6.29 7.44 -15.53
C GLU A 230 -7.65 7.79 -16.16
N TYR A 231 -7.70 8.67 -17.18
CA TYR A 231 -8.93 9.21 -17.77
C TYR A 231 -8.94 9.19 -19.31
N ASP A 232 -7.96 8.53 -19.94
CA ASP A 232 -7.74 8.54 -21.40
C ASP A 232 -8.79 7.77 -22.22
N THR A 233 -9.66 6.99 -21.57
CA THR A 233 -10.80 6.33 -22.22
C THR A 233 -12.14 6.70 -21.57
N PRO A 234 -13.25 6.68 -22.33
CA PRO A 234 -14.56 6.98 -21.78
C PRO A 234 -14.96 6.08 -20.61
N GLU A 235 -14.52 4.81 -20.60
CA GLU A 235 -14.79 3.86 -19.53
C GLU A 235 -13.99 4.16 -18.26
N LYS A 236 -12.70 4.48 -18.40
CA LYS A 236 -11.88 4.90 -17.27
C LYS A 236 -12.42 6.19 -16.64
N LEU A 237 -12.84 7.15 -17.45
CA LEU A 237 -13.40 8.41 -16.97
C LEU A 237 -14.61 8.21 -16.04
N VAL A 238 -15.60 7.41 -16.47
CA VAL A 238 -16.80 7.19 -15.65
C VAL A 238 -16.51 6.30 -14.44
N SER A 239 -15.62 5.31 -14.58
CA SER A 239 -15.24 4.41 -13.49
C SER A 239 -14.47 5.15 -12.39
N GLN A 240 -13.51 6.01 -12.77
CA GLN A 240 -12.80 6.86 -11.82
C GLN A 240 -13.75 7.85 -11.15
N ARG A 241 -14.68 8.47 -11.89
CA ARG A 241 -15.66 9.38 -11.27
C ARG A 241 -16.51 8.66 -10.22
N ALA A 242 -17.03 7.48 -10.55
CA ALA A 242 -17.81 6.66 -9.61
C ALA A 242 -16.98 6.23 -8.40
N LEU A 243 -15.75 5.76 -8.60
CA LEU A 243 -14.84 5.39 -7.51
C LEU A 243 -14.56 6.58 -6.59
N ARG A 244 -14.23 7.75 -7.16
CA ARG A 244 -13.90 8.95 -6.39
C ARG A 244 -15.10 9.46 -5.60
N GLU A 245 -16.30 9.42 -6.18
CA GLU A 245 -17.55 9.72 -5.46
C GLU A 245 -17.78 8.75 -4.31
N MET A 246 -17.62 7.44 -4.55
CA MET A 246 -17.73 6.41 -3.51
C MET A 246 -16.72 6.61 -2.37
N LEU A 247 -15.52 7.10 -2.70
CA LEU A 247 -14.45 7.35 -1.72
C LEU A 247 -14.51 8.76 -1.11
N GLY A 248 -15.52 9.57 -1.44
CA GLY A 248 -15.75 10.90 -0.86
C GLY A 248 -14.80 12.00 -1.33
N TYR A 249 -14.17 11.86 -2.50
CA TYR A 249 -13.33 12.91 -3.08
C TYR A 249 -14.17 14.14 -3.49
N PRO A 250 -13.57 15.34 -3.46
CA PRO A 250 -14.25 16.53 -3.93
C PRO A 250 -14.55 16.42 -5.45
N PRO A 251 -15.72 16.91 -5.92
CA PRO A 251 -16.12 16.78 -7.32
C PRO A 251 -15.14 17.38 -8.34
N ASP A 252 -14.32 18.35 -7.92
CA ASP A 252 -13.34 19.04 -8.75
C ASP A 252 -11.93 18.45 -8.67
N TYR A 253 -11.74 17.31 -7.97
CA TYR A 253 -10.44 16.66 -7.76
C TYR A 253 -9.62 16.51 -9.05
N LEU A 254 -10.27 16.12 -10.15
CA LEU A 254 -9.62 15.96 -11.46
C LEU A 254 -8.95 17.25 -11.95
N LYS A 255 -9.61 18.38 -11.71
CA LYS A 255 -9.15 19.70 -12.12
C LYS A 255 -8.11 20.24 -11.14
N SER A 256 -8.30 20.03 -9.84
CA SER A 256 -7.44 20.57 -8.80
C SER A 256 -6.12 19.80 -8.65
N TYR A 257 -6.10 18.49 -8.94
CA TYR A 257 -4.94 17.63 -8.73
C TYR A 257 -3.65 18.16 -9.39
N PRO A 258 -3.60 18.47 -10.71
CA PRO A 258 -2.38 18.98 -11.32
C PRO A 258 -1.93 20.31 -10.71
N ALA A 259 -2.87 21.19 -10.35
CA ALA A 259 -2.54 22.47 -9.73
C ALA A 259 -1.92 22.29 -8.34
N ASN A 260 -2.44 21.34 -7.55
CA ASN A 260 -1.92 21.05 -6.22
C ASN A 260 -0.53 20.39 -6.28
N ILE A 261 -0.28 19.46 -7.21
CA ILE A 261 1.05 18.90 -7.44
C ILE A 261 2.07 19.98 -7.88
N ARG A 262 1.69 20.88 -8.79
CA ARG A 262 2.60 21.96 -9.24
C ARG A 262 3.02 22.89 -8.11
N LYS A 263 2.14 23.14 -7.14
CA LYS A 263 2.41 24.03 -5.99
C LYS A 263 3.42 23.47 -5.00
N VAL A 264 3.58 22.15 -4.92
CA VAL A 264 4.47 21.51 -3.94
C VAL A 264 5.89 22.06 -4.04
N THR A 265 6.44 22.51 -2.94
CA THR A 265 7.78 23.07 -2.82
C THR A 265 8.77 22.03 -2.29
N LYS A 266 10.07 22.27 -2.48
CA LYS A 266 11.13 21.43 -1.88
C LYS A 266 11.03 21.39 -0.36
N ALA A 267 10.67 22.51 0.26
CA ALA A 267 10.48 22.62 1.71
C ALA A 267 9.33 21.72 2.18
N GLU A 268 8.18 21.74 1.50
CA GLU A 268 7.05 20.86 1.83
C GLU A 268 7.38 19.37 1.67
N VAL A 269 8.24 19.01 0.70
CA VAL A 269 8.74 17.62 0.58
C VAL A 269 9.59 17.21 1.78
N VAL A 270 10.48 18.09 2.25
CA VAL A 270 11.32 17.82 3.44
C VAL A 270 10.46 17.76 4.70
N GLU A 271 9.50 18.66 4.85
CA GLU A 271 8.56 18.65 5.98
C GLU A 271 7.67 17.41 5.95
N ALA A 272 7.19 16.98 4.78
CA ALA A 272 6.50 15.69 4.64
C ALA A 272 7.41 14.52 5.03
N ALA A 273 8.68 14.51 4.63
CA ALA A 273 9.63 13.47 5.01
C ALA A 273 9.87 13.42 6.52
N ARG A 274 10.02 14.57 7.18
CA ARG A 274 10.15 14.66 8.65
C ARG A 274 8.91 14.16 9.36
N LYS A 275 7.74 14.50 8.83
CA LYS A 275 6.44 14.17 9.42
C LYS A 275 6.02 12.72 9.21
N TYR A 276 6.38 12.12 8.08
CA TYR A 276 5.82 10.83 7.64
C TYR A 276 6.84 9.74 7.37
N LEU A 277 8.14 10.00 7.49
CA LEU A 277 9.16 8.95 7.51
C LEU A 277 9.72 8.88 8.92
N HIS A 278 9.68 7.69 9.53
CA HIS A 278 10.17 7.45 10.88
C HIS A 278 11.25 6.36 10.90
N PRO A 279 12.45 6.63 10.35
CA PRO A 279 13.52 5.62 10.26
C PRO A 279 13.95 5.05 11.62
N ASP A 280 13.85 5.83 12.70
CA ASP A 280 14.18 5.38 14.06
C ASP A 280 13.01 4.66 14.77
N ARG A 281 11.84 4.62 14.15
CA ARG A 281 10.61 4.08 14.73
C ARG A 281 9.81 3.34 13.66
N MET A 282 10.32 2.19 13.25
CA MET A 282 9.69 1.32 12.25
C MET A 282 9.85 -0.16 12.59
N VAL A 283 8.98 -0.98 12.02
CA VAL A 283 9.21 -2.43 11.90
C VAL A 283 10.23 -2.62 10.79
N GLN A 284 11.25 -3.45 11.01
CA GLN A 284 12.17 -3.93 9.97
C GLN A 284 12.08 -5.46 9.97
N LEU A 285 11.45 -6.04 8.97
CA LEU A 285 11.29 -7.48 8.81
C LEU A 285 12.26 -8.00 7.75
N ILE A 286 13.00 -9.04 8.11
CA ILE A 286 13.93 -9.74 7.22
C ILE A 286 13.47 -11.20 7.08
N VAL A 287 13.26 -11.65 5.86
CA VAL A 287 13.06 -13.06 5.52
C VAL A 287 14.28 -13.54 4.76
N GLY A 288 15.00 -14.54 5.28
CA GLY A 288 16.25 -14.98 4.65
C GLY A 288 16.89 -16.20 5.29
N ASP A 289 17.96 -16.67 4.66
CA ASP A 289 18.69 -17.85 5.11
C ASP A 289 19.48 -17.56 6.39
N LYS A 290 19.14 -18.28 7.47
CA LYS A 290 19.74 -18.04 8.79
C LYS A 290 21.26 -18.18 8.78
N ALA A 291 21.80 -19.18 8.08
CA ALA A 291 23.25 -19.43 8.09
C ALA A 291 24.01 -18.33 7.35
N GLN A 292 23.43 -17.78 6.27
CA GLN A 292 24.06 -16.68 5.52
C GLN A 292 23.90 -15.32 6.21
N LEU A 293 22.89 -15.15 7.07
CA LEU A 293 22.60 -13.92 7.79
C LEU A 293 23.20 -13.90 9.21
N GLU A 294 23.78 -15.01 9.66
CA GLU A 294 24.47 -15.14 10.94
C GLU A 294 25.64 -14.13 11.01
N GLY A 295 25.58 -13.21 11.98
CA GLY A 295 26.51 -12.08 12.11
C GLY A 295 26.04 -10.78 11.45
N GLN A 296 25.41 -10.84 10.27
CA GLN A 296 24.82 -9.64 9.64
C GLN A 296 23.68 -9.06 10.50
N LEU A 297 22.80 -9.93 11.01
CA LEU A 297 21.66 -9.54 11.85
C LEU A 297 22.10 -8.80 13.13
N ALA A 298 23.23 -9.20 13.73
CA ALA A 298 23.75 -8.54 14.92
C ALA A 298 24.17 -7.08 14.66
N THR A 299 24.52 -6.73 13.41
CA THR A 299 24.85 -5.35 13.04
C THR A 299 23.64 -4.43 12.94
N LEU A 300 22.42 -5.00 12.92
CA LEU A 300 21.16 -4.27 12.89
C LEU A 300 20.57 -4.05 14.30
N GLY A 301 21.25 -4.54 15.34
CA GLY A 301 20.83 -4.41 16.73
C GLY A 301 20.14 -5.67 17.27
N SER A 302 19.20 -5.50 18.20
CA SER A 302 18.47 -6.62 18.81
C SER A 302 17.43 -7.17 17.82
N VAL A 303 17.56 -8.44 17.45
CA VAL A 303 16.69 -9.10 16.48
C VAL A 303 15.72 -10.06 17.17
N THR A 304 14.43 -9.91 16.88
CA THR A 304 13.37 -10.81 17.35
C THR A 304 13.05 -11.83 16.26
N THR A 305 13.22 -13.12 16.53
CA THR A 305 12.81 -14.16 15.59
C THR A 305 11.28 -14.31 15.60
N VAL A 306 10.65 -14.32 14.43
CA VAL A 306 9.21 -14.45 14.25
C VAL A 306 8.90 -15.81 13.65
N THR A 307 7.95 -16.51 14.25
CA THR A 307 7.31 -17.68 13.64
C THR A 307 6.12 -17.19 12.79
N PRO A 308 6.08 -17.50 11.48
CA PRO A 308 4.95 -17.15 10.63
C PRO A 308 3.63 -17.67 11.19
N ALA A 309 2.52 -16.99 10.87
CA ALA A 309 1.20 -17.46 11.24
C ALA A 309 0.97 -18.92 10.75
N PRO A 310 0.31 -19.76 11.56
CA PRO A 310 0.04 -21.15 11.19
C PRO A 310 -0.71 -21.23 9.86
N VAL A 311 -0.41 -22.27 9.09
CA VAL A 311 -1.10 -22.54 7.83
C VAL A 311 -2.26 -23.53 8.02
N GLU A 312 -2.31 -24.19 9.19
CA GLU A 312 -3.29 -25.22 9.58
C GLU A 312 -4.31 -24.69 10.60
#